data_AF-A0A3A8JVD0-F1
#
_entry.id   AF-A0A3A8JVD0-F1
#
_cell.length_a   1.000
_cell.length_b   1.000
_cell.length_c   1.000
_cell.angle_alpha   90.00
_cell.angle_beta   90.00
_cell.angle_gamma   90.00
#
_symmetry.space_group_name_H-M   'P 1'
#
loop_
_entity.id
_entity.type
_entity.pdbx_description
1 polymer ?
#
loop_
_entity_poly.entity_id
_entity_poly.type
_entity_poly.pdbx_seq_one_letter_code
_entity_poly.pdbx_strand_id
1 'polypeptide(L)'
;MTRLRERITELEQEVQERDAVATERTQSVQSQVDVHEQRAYEAERFRQQRLARIQSAGQWMLAADQALEQGELGVDNALNTADQDFSVVEETASSDGQGMVVVHSQRARAQIALARDAAGRRDVYAARIALQAAGEELRLMRATTLERPGSSNALLNR
;
A
#
# COMPACT_ATOMS: atom_id res chain seq x y z
N MET A 1 7.82 40.51 -55.39
CA MET A 1 7.47 41.06 -54.06
C MET A 1 6.27 40.37 -53.43
N THR A 2 5.20 40.05 -54.18
CA THR A 2 3.99 39.36 -53.67
C THR A 2 4.23 37.92 -53.19
N ARG A 3 4.89 37.06 -53.97
CA ARG A 3 5.20 35.67 -53.56
C ARG A 3 6.03 35.54 -52.28
N LEU A 4 6.95 36.46 -52.04
CA LEU A 4 7.77 36.48 -50.82
C LEU A 4 6.93 36.89 -49.60
N ARG A 5 5.97 37.80 -49.76
CA ARG A 5 5.05 38.19 -48.69
C ARG A 5 4.07 37.06 -48.35
N GLU A 6 3.50 36.41 -49.35
CA GLU A 6 2.64 35.24 -49.16
C GLU A 6 3.38 34.11 -48.42
N ARG A 7 4.65 33.85 -48.78
CA ARG A 7 5.46 32.83 -48.12
C ARG A 7 5.82 33.19 -46.67
N ILE A 8 6.03 34.47 -46.37
CA ILE A 8 6.24 34.95 -44.99
C ILE A 8 4.97 34.76 -44.17
N THR A 9 3.80 35.12 -44.70
CA THR A 9 2.52 34.94 -44.00
C THR A 9 2.20 33.47 -43.74
N GLU A 10 2.47 32.59 -44.70
CA GLU A 10 2.32 31.14 -44.55
C GLU A 10 3.24 30.58 -43.46
N LEU A 11 4.51 31.01 -43.43
CA LEU A 11 5.47 30.62 -42.40
C LEU A 11 5.11 31.16 -41.01
N GLU A 12 4.63 32.40 -40.92
CA GLU A 12 4.16 33.00 -39.66
C GLU A 12 2.95 32.22 -39.10
N GLN A 13 2.04 31.79 -39.97
CA GLN A 13 0.89 30.98 -39.59
C GLN A 13 1.31 29.56 -39.15
N GLU A 14 2.21 28.91 -39.90
CA GLU A 14 2.74 27.58 -39.53
C GLU A 14 3.47 27.61 -38.18
N VAL A 15 4.25 28.66 -37.91
CA VAL A 15 4.92 28.85 -36.62
C VAL A 15 3.90 29.07 -35.50
N GLN A 16 2.87 29.90 -35.71
CA GLN A 16 1.82 30.12 -34.71
C GLN A 16 1.04 28.84 -34.39
N GLU A 17 0.68 28.05 -35.40
CA GLU A 17 0.00 26.77 -35.21
C GLU A 17 0.87 25.78 -34.45
N ARG A 18 2.17 25.71 -34.79
CA ARG A 18 3.12 24.87 -34.08
C ARG A 18 3.29 25.29 -32.62
N ASP A 19 3.39 26.59 -32.34
CA ASP A 19 3.54 27.12 -30.98
C ASP A 19 2.27 26.88 -30.15
N ALA A 20 1.08 26.98 -30.75
CA ALA A 20 -0.17 26.64 -30.10
C ALA A 20 -0.21 25.15 -29.70
N VAL A 21 0.15 24.24 -30.62
CA VAL A 21 0.21 22.79 -30.33
C VAL A 21 1.28 22.46 -29.29
N ALA A 22 2.43 23.13 -29.34
CA ALA A 22 3.47 22.95 -28.32
C ALA A 22 2.98 23.38 -26.93
N THR A 23 2.28 24.51 -26.85
CA THR A 23 1.71 25.03 -25.60
C THR A 23 0.66 24.07 -25.02
N GLU A 24 -0.24 23.55 -25.85
CA GLU A 24 -1.26 22.58 -25.44
C GLU A 24 -0.62 21.28 -24.92
N ARG A 25 0.39 20.76 -25.64
CA ARG A 25 1.13 19.56 -25.18
C ARG A 25 1.84 19.80 -23.86
N THR A 26 2.49 20.95 -23.69
CA THR A 26 3.15 21.29 -22.42
C THR A 26 2.15 21.37 -21.27
N GLN A 27 0.97 21.98 -21.48
CA GLN A 27 -0.09 22.04 -20.46
C GLN A 27 -0.64 20.65 -20.12
N SER A 28 -0.86 19.80 -21.13
CA SER A 28 -1.29 18.41 -20.91
C SER A 28 -0.25 17.60 -20.14
N VAL A 29 1.03 17.72 -20.49
CA VAL A 29 2.11 17.03 -19.78
C VAL A 29 2.21 17.54 -18.34
N GLN A 30 2.10 18.84 -18.12
CA GLN A 30 2.13 19.41 -16.77
C GLN A 30 0.98 18.86 -15.92
N SER A 31 -0.24 18.85 -16.44
CA SER A 31 -1.39 18.28 -15.74
C SER A 31 -1.22 16.79 -15.43
N GLN A 32 -0.63 16.01 -16.34
CA GLN A 32 -0.33 14.60 -16.08
C GLN A 32 0.72 14.44 -14.97
N VAL A 33 1.79 15.24 -15.00
CA VAL A 33 2.83 15.24 -13.96
C VAL A 33 2.22 15.56 -12.61
N ASP A 34 1.40 16.61 -12.50
CA ASP A 34 0.76 17.01 -11.24
C ASP A 34 -0.12 15.87 -10.66
N VAL A 35 -0.90 15.18 -11.51
CA VAL A 35 -1.72 14.04 -11.10
C VAL A 35 -0.86 12.85 -10.65
N HIS A 36 0.25 12.58 -11.35
CA HIS A 36 1.16 11.50 -11.00
C HIS A 36 1.90 11.78 -9.68
N GLU A 37 2.33 13.03 -9.46
CA GLU A 37 2.94 13.44 -8.21
C GLU A 37 1.96 13.27 -7.04
N GLN A 38 0.72 13.75 -7.16
CA GLN A 38 -0.29 13.59 -6.11
C GLN A 38 -0.53 12.11 -5.77
N ARG A 39 -0.70 11.25 -6.78
CA ARG A 39 -0.87 9.81 -6.58
C ARG A 39 0.35 9.16 -5.92
N ALA A 40 1.56 9.59 -6.29
CA ALA A 40 2.78 9.07 -5.69
C ALA A 40 2.89 9.46 -4.20
N TYR A 41 2.52 10.70 -3.85
CA TYR A 41 2.47 11.14 -2.46
C TYR A 41 1.45 10.36 -1.63
N GLU A 42 0.24 10.14 -2.16
CA GLU A 42 -0.80 9.36 -1.49
C GLU A 42 -0.38 7.90 -1.29
N ALA A 43 0.16 7.26 -2.32
CA ALA A 43 0.66 5.88 -2.22
C ALA A 43 1.80 5.75 -1.20
N GLU A 44 2.72 6.71 -1.14
CA GLU A 44 3.80 6.71 -0.15
C GLU A 44 3.27 6.92 1.27
N ARG A 45 2.28 7.80 1.45
CA ARG A 45 1.61 7.99 2.74
C ARG A 45 0.93 6.70 3.22
N PHE A 46 0.21 6.01 2.35
CA PHE A 46 -0.43 4.74 2.69
C PHE A 46 0.61 3.64 2.98
N ARG A 47 1.71 3.59 2.22
CA ARG A 47 2.82 2.68 2.50
C ARG A 47 3.39 2.90 3.91
N GLN A 48 3.63 4.14 4.31
CA GLN A 48 4.11 4.47 5.64
C GLN A 48 3.10 4.11 6.74
N GLN A 49 1.82 4.39 6.51
CA GLN A 49 0.73 3.99 7.40
C GLN A 49 0.68 2.47 7.59
N ARG A 50 0.78 1.69 6.50
CA ARG A 50 0.82 0.23 6.56
C ARG A 50 2.00 -0.26 7.37
N LEU A 51 3.20 0.25 7.12
CA LEU A 51 4.40 -0.15 7.87
C LEU A 51 4.27 0.13 9.37
N ALA A 52 3.70 1.27 9.75
CA ALA A 52 3.43 1.60 11.15
C ALA A 52 2.42 0.63 11.78
N ARG A 53 1.34 0.30 11.06
CA ARG A 53 0.32 -0.67 11.52
C ARG A 53 0.86 -2.09 11.64
N ILE A 54 1.62 -2.55 10.65
CA ILE A 54 2.32 -3.84 10.68
C ILE A 54 3.24 -3.92 11.89
N GLN A 55 3.99 -2.86 12.19
CA GLN A 55 4.85 -2.79 13.37
C GLN A 55 4.05 -2.84 14.68
N SER A 56 2.98 -2.06 14.80
CA SER A 56 2.08 -2.05 15.96
C SER A 56 1.46 -3.42 16.20
N ALA A 57 0.91 -4.06 15.16
CA ALA A 57 0.35 -5.41 15.25
C ALA A 57 1.38 -6.41 15.77
N GLY A 58 2.62 -6.35 15.28
CA GLY A 58 3.71 -7.20 15.77
C GLY A 58 4.05 -6.98 17.25
N GLN A 59 3.98 -5.74 17.74
CA GLN A 59 4.19 -5.44 19.16
C GLN A 59 3.09 -6.04 20.03
N TRP A 60 1.83 -5.93 19.62
CA TRP A 60 0.70 -6.53 20.33
C TRP A 60 0.75 -8.06 20.32
N MET A 61 1.11 -8.66 19.18
CA MET A 61 1.30 -10.11 19.08
C MET A 61 2.45 -10.60 19.97
N LEU A 62 3.56 -9.87 20.04
CA LEU A 62 4.67 -10.20 20.93
C LEU A 62 4.25 -10.11 22.41
N ALA A 63 3.50 -9.07 22.78
CA ALA A 63 2.97 -8.94 24.13
C ALA A 63 2.02 -10.10 24.48
N ALA A 64 1.18 -10.54 23.53
CA ALA A 64 0.33 -11.71 23.70
C ALA A 64 1.13 -13.01 23.86
N ASP A 65 2.18 -13.23 23.06
CA ASP A 65 3.05 -14.42 23.21
C ASP A 65 3.74 -14.44 24.57
N GLN A 66 4.25 -13.30 25.05
CA GLN A 66 4.88 -13.17 26.36
C GLN A 66 3.90 -13.44 27.51
N ALA A 67 2.66 -12.96 27.40
CA ALA A 67 1.61 -13.24 28.38
C ALA A 67 1.29 -14.74 28.42
N LEU A 68 1.12 -15.36 27.24
CA LEU A 68 0.88 -16.80 27.11
C LEU A 68 2.04 -17.63 27.69
N GLU A 69 3.27 -17.21 27.46
CA GLU A 69 4.46 -17.85 28.03
C GLU A 69 4.50 -17.81 29.56
N GLN A 70 3.97 -16.75 30.16
CA GLN A 70 3.82 -16.60 31.61
C GLN A 70 2.59 -17.35 32.17
N GLY A 71 1.81 -18.00 31.30
CA GLY A 71 0.57 -18.69 31.67
C GLY A 71 -0.65 -17.79 31.77
N GLU A 72 -0.54 -16.53 31.35
CA GLU A 72 -1.67 -15.60 31.29
C GLU A 72 -2.50 -15.86 30.01
N LEU A 73 -3.79 -16.13 30.20
CA LEU A 73 -4.70 -16.42 29.09
C LEU A 73 -5.51 -15.20 28.63
N GLY A 74 -5.40 -14.08 29.33
CA GLY A 74 -6.14 -12.83 29.08
C GLY A 74 -5.62 -12.01 27.90
N VAL A 75 -5.30 -12.66 26.77
CA VAL A 75 -4.62 -12.04 25.62
C VAL A 75 -5.56 -11.38 24.60
N ASP A 76 -6.88 -11.47 24.81
CA ASP A 76 -7.90 -10.97 23.90
C ASP A 76 -7.71 -9.50 23.51
N ASN A 77 -7.34 -8.64 24.46
CA ASN A 77 -7.16 -7.22 24.18
C ASN A 77 -6.00 -6.96 23.21
N ALA A 78 -4.86 -7.59 23.46
CA ALA A 78 -3.69 -7.50 22.59
C ALA A 78 -4.00 -8.06 21.19
N LEU A 79 -4.64 -9.23 21.14
CA LEU A 79 -4.99 -9.89 19.88
C LEU A 79 -6.08 -9.15 19.08
N ASN A 80 -7.06 -8.53 19.76
CA ASN A 80 -8.02 -7.62 19.11
C ASN A 80 -7.33 -6.41 18.49
N THR A 81 -6.37 -5.81 19.20
CA THR A 81 -5.67 -4.63 18.70
C THR A 81 -4.81 -4.97 17.48
N ALA A 82 -4.13 -6.12 17.50
CA ALA A 82 -3.40 -6.62 16.34
C ALA A 82 -4.33 -6.91 15.13
N ASP A 83 -5.49 -7.52 15.36
CA ASP A 83 -6.48 -7.75 14.28
C ASP A 83 -6.99 -6.45 13.66
N GLN A 84 -7.27 -5.43 14.49
CA GLN A 84 -7.69 -4.11 14.02
C GLN A 84 -6.60 -3.43 13.18
N ASP A 85 -5.34 -3.51 13.61
CA ASP A 85 -4.22 -2.98 12.84
C ASP A 85 -4.11 -3.68 11.48
N PHE A 86 -4.27 -5.01 11.42
CA PHE A 86 -4.29 -5.74 10.16
C PHE A 86 -5.50 -5.43 9.28
N SER A 87 -6.68 -5.18 9.85
CA SER A 87 -7.85 -4.72 9.10
C SER A 87 -7.57 -3.40 8.37
N VAL A 88 -6.86 -2.46 9.01
CA VAL A 88 -6.45 -1.19 8.38
C VAL A 88 -5.41 -1.42 7.27
N VAL A 89 -4.48 -2.35 7.49
CA VAL A 89 -3.49 -2.73 6.46
C VAL A 89 -4.19 -3.34 5.24
N GLU A 90 -5.18 -4.20 5.46
CA GLU A 90 -5.99 -4.82 4.41
C GLU A 90 -6.73 -3.77 3.58
N GLU A 91 -7.44 -2.85 4.24
CA GLU A 91 -8.21 -1.78 3.59
C GLU A 91 -7.32 -0.90 2.72
N THR A 92 -6.20 -0.42 3.28
CA THR A 92 -5.26 0.47 2.56
C THR A 92 -4.46 -0.27 1.49
N ALA A 93 -4.17 -1.57 1.66
CA ALA A 93 -3.53 -2.36 0.63
C ALA A 93 -4.48 -2.62 -0.55
N SER A 94 -5.76 -2.84 -0.27
CA SER A 94 -6.79 -3.03 -1.28
C SER A 94 -6.97 -1.77 -2.13
N SER A 95 -6.98 -0.58 -1.52
CA SER A 95 -7.07 0.69 -2.27
C SER A 95 -5.87 0.92 -3.20
N ASP A 96 -4.68 0.46 -2.79
CA ASP A 96 -3.43 0.63 -3.53
C ASP A 96 -3.13 -0.51 -4.53
N GLY A 97 -4.04 -1.49 -4.66
CA GLY A 97 -3.85 -2.66 -5.55
C GLY A 97 -2.77 -3.64 -5.08
N GLN A 98 -2.39 -3.62 -3.80
CA GLN A 98 -1.38 -4.50 -3.22
C GLN A 98 -1.98 -5.85 -2.80
N GLY A 99 -2.41 -6.66 -3.77
CA GLY A 99 -3.13 -7.92 -3.53
C GLY A 99 -2.39 -8.91 -2.62
N MET A 100 -1.06 -9.00 -2.70
CA MET A 100 -0.30 -9.88 -1.80
C MET A 100 -0.34 -9.40 -0.33
N VAL A 101 -0.29 -8.08 -0.10
CA VAL A 101 -0.41 -7.50 1.25
C VAL A 101 -1.79 -7.80 1.83
N VAL A 102 -2.85 -7.72 1.00
CA VAL A 102 -4.22 -8.12 1.39
C VAL A 102 -4.26 -9.60 1.81
N VAL A 103 -3.70 -10.50 1.01
CA VAL A 103 -3.68 -11.94 1.32
C VAL A 103 -2.94 -12.23 2.62
N HIS A 104 -1.76 -11.65 2.81
CA HIS A 104 -0.98 -11.84 4.04
C HIS A 104 -1.70 -11.26 5.26
N SER A 105 -2.37 -10.11 5.13
CA SER A 105 -3.18 -9.54 6.21
C SER A 105 -4.32 -10.47 6.61
N GLN A 106 -5.11 -10.97 5.66
CA GLN A 106 -6.22 -11.89 5.93
C GLN A 106 -5.75 -13.19 6.61
N ARG A 107 -4.60 -13.73 6.19
CA ARG A 107 -4.00 -14.92 6.83
C ARG A 107 -3.54 -14.63 8.25
N ALA A 108 -2.88 -13.49 8.50
CA ALA A 108 -2.47 -13.09 9.85
C ALA A 108 -3.68 -12.95 10.78
N ARG A 109 -4.77 -12.32 10.31
CA ARG A 109 -6.04 -12.20 11.05
C ARG A 109 -6.66 -13.55 11.38
N ALA A 110 -6.66 -14.48 10.43
CA ALA A 110 -7.14 -15.84 10.67
C ALA A 110 -6.29 -16.57 11.73
N GLN A 111 -4.97 -16.41 11.71
CA GLN A 111 -4.07 -16.97 12.72
C GLN A 111 -4.28 -16.33 14.10
N ILE A 112 -4.55 -15.02 14.17
CA ILE A 112 -4.94 -14.35 15.42
C ILE A 112 -6.24 -14.95 15.98
N ALA A 113 -7.24 -15.18 15.13
CA ALA A 113 -8.49 -15.80 15.58
C ALA A 113 -8.25 -17.22 16.14
N LEU A 114 -7.38 -18.01 15.50
CA LEU A 114 -6.97 -19.32 16.01
C LEU A 114 -6.22 -19.22 17.35
N ALA A 115 -5.32 -18.24 17.49
CA ALA A 115 -4.60 -18.02 18.74
C ALA A 115 -5.54 -17.68 19.90
N ARG A 116 -6.57 -16.86 19.65
CA ARG A 116 -7.59 -16.51 20.65
C ARG A 116 -8.43 -17.70 21.08
N ASP A 117 -8.92 -18.47 20.11
CA ASP A 117 -9.70 -19.68 20.40
C ASP A 117 -8.88 -20.70 21.20
N ALA A 118 -7.61 -20.91 20.82
CA ALA A 118 -6.70 -21.79 21.56
C ALA A 118 -6.45 -21.28 23.00
N ALA A 119 -6.18 -19.99 23.19
CA ALA A 119 -6.03 -19.38 24.51
C ALA A 119 -7.29 -19.54 25.37
N GLY A 120 -8.48 -19.35 24.78
CA GLY A 120 -9.77 -19.56 25.44
C GLY A 120 -9.99 -21.02 25.88
N ARG A 121 -9.47 -21.99 25.10
CA ARG A 121 -9.45 -23.42 25.44
C ARG A 121 -8.28 -23.81 26.36
N ARG A 122 -7.48 -22.84 26.82
CA ARG A 122 -6.27 -23.03 27.64
C ARG A 122 -5.17 -23.83 26.95
N ASP A 123 -5.21 -23.94 25.62
CA ASP A 123 -4.17 -24.57 24.81
C ASP A 123 -3.11 -23.53 24.45
N VAL A 124 -2.24 -23.26 25.42
CA VAL A 124 -1.14 -22.29 25.28
C VAL A 124 -0.21 -22.67 24.12
N TYR A 125 0.06 -23.96 23.94
CA TYR A 125 0.93 -24.43 22.88
C TYR A 125 0.36 -24.10 21.50
N ALA A 126 -0.90 -24.46 21.24
CA ALA A 126 -1.55 -24.13 19.97
C ALA A 126 -1.67 -22.62 19.75
N ALA A 127 -1.94 -21.85 20.81
CA ALA A 127 -2.02 -20.39 20.73
C ALA A 127 -0.69 -19.76 20.27
N ARG A 128 0.43 -20.20 20.86
CA ARG A 128 1.77 -19.71 20.48
C ARG A 128 2.17 -20.13 19.06
N ILE A 129 1.83 -21.35 18.63
CA ILE A 129 2.06 -21.79 17.25
C ILE A 129 1.29 -20.92 16.25
N ALA A 130 0.03 -20.59 16.54
CA ALA A 130 -0.75 -19.70 15.70
C ALA A 130 -0.14 -18.27 15.66
N LEU A 131 0.36 -17.76 16.79
CA LEU A 131 1.06 -16.47 16.83
C LEU A 131 2.37 -16.48 16.02
N GLN A 132 3.12 -17.57 16.06
CA GLN A 132 4.31 -17.73 15.23
C GLN A 132 3.95 -17.72 13.73
N ALA A 133 2.89 -18.40 13.33
CA ALA A 133 2.39 -18.38 11.95
C ALA A 133 1.92 -16.98 11.52
N ALA A 134 1.20 -16.26 12.39
CA ALA A 134 0.84 -14.87 12.17
C ALA A 134 2.08 -13.96 12.02
N GLY A 135 3.14 -14.23 12.78
CA GLY A 135 4.42 -13.50 12.70
C GLY A 135 5.14 -13.69 11.37
N GLU A 136 5.04 -14.88 10.77
CA GLU A 136 5.56 -15.11 9.42
C GLU A 136 4.76 -14.34 8.36
N GLU A 137 3.44 -14.32 8.46
CA GLU A 137 2.59 -13.50 7.57
C GLU A 137 2.90 -12.00 7.71
N LEU A 138 3.17 -11.52 8.93
CA LEU A 138 3.64 -10.15 9.18
C LEU A 138 4.96 -9.86 8.45
N ARG A 139 5.93 -10.78 8.53
CA ARG A 139 7.23 -10.64 7.85
C ARG A 139 7.06 -10.54 6.33
N LEU A 140 6.23 -11.40 5.74
CA LEU A 140 5.92 -11.41 4.30
C LEU A 140 5.18 -10.15 3.87
N MET A 141 4.21 -9.70 4.66
CA MET A 141 3.45 -8.47 4.42
C MET A 141 4.35 -7.23 4.47
N ARG A 142 5.30 -7.19 5.41
CA ARG A 142 6.29 -6.11 5.48
C ARG A 142 7.18 -6.09 4.25
N ALA A 143 7.68 -7.26 3.81
CA ALA A 143 8.51 -7.35 2.61
C ALA A 143 7.77 -6.86 1.37
N THR A 144 6.54 -7.34 1.15
CA THR A 144 5.69 -6.92 0.02
C THR A 144 5.27 -5.45 0.08
N THR A 145 5.10 -4.87 1.27
CA THR A 145 4.84 -3.42 1.44
C THR A 145 6.07 -2.56 1.11
N LEU A 146 7.28 -3.10 1.31
CA LEU A 146 8.54 -2.44 0.97
C LEU A 146 8.88 -2.55 -0.52
N GLU A 147 8.34 -3.55 -1.22
CA GLU A 147 8.45 -3.62 -2.67
C GLU A 147 7.79 -2.38 -3.27
N ARG A 148 8.58 -1.55 -3.94
CA ARG A 148 8.10 -0.36 -4.63
C ARG A 148 7.09 -0.84 -5.67
N PRO A 149 5.82 -0.34 -5.68
CA PRO A 149 4.88 -0.68 -6.73
C PRO A 149 5.56 -0.33 -8.06
N GLY A 150 5.94 -1.36 -8.81
CA GLY A 150 6.57 -1.18 -10.10
C GLY A 150 5.64 -0.36 -10.96
N SER A 151 6.16 0.71 -11.56
CA SER A 151 5.48 1.59 -12.52
C SER A 151 4.96 0.87 -13.78
N SER A 152 4.90 -0.47 -13.78
CA SER A 152 4.59 -1.31 -14.93
C SER A 152 3.18 -1.08 -15.49
N ASN A 153 2.23 -0.62 -14.67
CA ASN A 153 0.87 -0.32 -15.14
C ASN A 153 0.64 1.13 -15.59
N ALA A 154 1.56 2.06 -15.31
CA ALA A 154 1.39 3.45 -15.76
C ALA A 154 1.64 3.63 -17.28
N LEU A 155 2.37 2.70 -17.91
CA LEU A 155 2.70 2.72 -19.34
C LEU A 155 1.73 1.91 -20.22
N LEU A 156 0.69 1.30 -19.64
CA LEU A 156 -0.23 0.40 -20.35
C LEU A 156 -1.59 1.01 -20.69
N ASN A 157 -1.85 2.28 -20.35
CA ASN A 157 -2.97 2.99 -20.97
C ASN A 157 -2.55 3.51 -22.35
N ARG A 158 -2.85 2.70 -23.38
CA ARG A 158 -2.94 3.13 -24.78
C ARG A 158 -4.36 3.53 -25.11
#